data_AF-A0A7C9NDF9-F1
#
_entry.id   AF-A0A7C9NDF9-F1
#
_cell.length_a   1.000
_cell.length_b   1.000
_cell.length_c   1.000
_cell.angle_alpha   90.00
_cell.angle_beta   90.00
_cell.angle_gamma   90.00
#
_symmetry.space_group_name_H-M   'P 1'
#
loop_
_entity.id
_entity.type
_entity.pdbx_description
1 polymer ?
#
loop_
_entity_poly.entity_id
_entity_poly.type
_entity_poly.pdbx_seq_one_letter_code
_entity_poly.pdbx_strand_id
1 'polypeptide(L)'
;MQIGLRETVVLVQSSSSEVVQSSTEIAGGAQDLSSRVESAAAALEELAAALDESSSVTAHTAESVAKASELALNNAVVAQRGGQVMADVVSTMEHIQLSSSKINDIIGVIDGIAFQTNILALNAAVEAARAGEQGRGFAVVAGEVRSLAQRSATAAREIKDLINASVGEINHGVNVVRGAGNEMQEIVTNADHVRQLMEEVARAAREQSQGIAQIGMAIQGLDQSTQANASLVEETAAAASSQQAAAIRMAAMVDEFRLPGGVSSSSKVEGLDMDAFIDAHRQWKVKLREAIENRDKVDTETLKRDDCCALGQWIYGDGERRFGGRPSFVDLLSQHRDFHRVAGGVAEIINAQRFIDAEDALAPGTPFSNATRSVVHVLSTVKRMGF
;
A
#
# COMPACT_ATOMS: atom_id res chain seq x y z
N MET A 1 3.60 65.90 -39.17
CA MET A 1 4.53 65.69 -38.05
C MET A 1 3.81 65.46 -36.71
N GLN A 2 2.87 66.31 -36.29
CA GLN A 2 2.12 66.12 -35.03
C GLN A 2 1.23 64.87 -34.99
N ILE A 3 0.64 64.44 -36.12
CA ILE A 3 -0.18 63.23 -36.20
C ILE A 3 0.66 61.96 -35.94
N GLY A 4 1.81 61.81 -36.60
CA GLY A 4 2.70 60.66 -36.39
C GLY A 4 3.26 60.58 -34.97
N LEU A 5 3.56 61.72 -34.33
CA LEU A 5 3.99 61.73 -32.92
C LEU A 5 2.86 61.26 -31.99
N ARG A 6 1.62 61.69 -32.25
CA ARG A 6 0.42 61.25 -31.52
C ARG A 6 0.17 59.75 -31.68
N GLU A 7 0.25 59.22 -32.89
CA GLU A 7 0.09 57.79 -33.16
C GLU A 7 1.18 56.97 -32.43
N THR A 8 2.43 57.44 -32.45
CA THR A 8 3.54 56.77 -31.76
C THR A 8 3.36 56.79 -30.25
N VAL A 9 2.94 57.93 -29.67
CA VAL A 9 2.64 58.08 -28.24
C VAL A 9 1.50 57.13 -27.80
N VAL A 10 0.41 57.09 -28.55
CA VAL A 10 -0.72 56.18 -28.26
C VAL A 10 -0.31 54.73 -28.38
N LEU A 11 0.50 54.38 -29.38
CA LEU A 11 1.02 53.02 -29.56
C LEU A 11 1.91 52.61 -28.38
N VAL A 12 2.85 53.46 -27.96
CA VAL A 12 3.74 53.15 -26.82
C VAL A 12 2.95 53.06 -25.51
N GLN A 13 1.92 53.88 -25.31
CA GLN A 13 1.05 53.81 -24.13
C GLN A 13 0.26 52.50 -24.11
N SER A 14 -0.32 52.09 -25.25
CA SER A 14 -1.03 50.80 -25.39
C SER A 14 -0.09 49.62 -25.17
N SER A 15 1.08 49.59 -25.81
CA SER A 15 2.06 48.51 -25.64
C SER A 15 2.61 48.45 -24.22
N SER A 16 2.80 49.59 -23.54
CA SER A 16 3.21 49.61 -22.13
C SER A 16 2.14 49.01 -21.24
N SER A 17 0.86 49.32 -21.48
CA SER A 17 -0.27 48.71 -20.75
C SER A 17 -0.35 47.20 -20.97
N GLU A 18 -0.11 46.73 -22.20
CA GLU A 18 -0.06 45.30 -22.51
C GLU A 18 1.09 44.60 -21.78
N VAL A 19 2.29 45.20 -21.75
CA VAL A 19 3.44 44.64 -21.02
C VAL A 19 3.18 44.58 -19.51
N VAL A 20 2.52 45.59 -18.93
CA VAL A 20 2.12 45.56 -17.50
C VAL A 20 1.17 44.39 -17.25
N GLN A 21 0.15 44.22 -18.09
CA GLN A 21 -0.82 43.13 -17.96
C GLN A 21 -0.13 41.76 -18.08
N SER A 22 0.66 41.54 -19.13
CA SER A 22 1.39 40.28 -19.33
C SER A 22 2.38 40.00 -18.21
N SER A 23 3.10 41.00 -17.70
CA SER A 23 4.03 40.83 -16.57
C SER A 23 3.29 40.43 -15.30
N THR A 24 2.09 40.98 -15.07
CA THR A 24 1.25 40.63 -13.92
C THR A 24 0.77 39.18 -14.02
N GLU A 25 0.38 38.73 -15.23
CA GLU A 25 0.00 37.34 -15.48
C GLU A 25 1.19 36.37 -15.30
N ILE A 26 2.38 36.74 -15.79
CA ILE A 26 3.61 35.94 -15.59
C ILE A 26 3.94 35.83 -14.10
N ALA A 27 3.89 36.94 -13.34
CA ALA A 27 4.14 36.92 -11.90
C ALA A 27 3.12 36.04 -11.15
N GLY A 28 1.84 36.10 -11.53
CA GLY A 28 0.81 35.20 -10.99
C GLY A 28 1.09 33.72 -11.30
N GLY A 29 1.53 33.42 -12.54
CA GLY A 29 1.93 32.07 -12.95
C GLY A 29 3.18 31.57 -12.23
N ALA A 30 4.16 32.44 -11.98
CA ALA A 30 5.34 32.11 -11.20
C ALA A 30 4.98 31.78 -9.75
N GLN A 31 4.05 32.52 -9.14
CA GLN A 31 3.57 32.23 -7.79
C GLN A 31 2.86 30.86 -7.69
N ASP A 32 2.04 30.52 -8.67
CA ASP A 32 1.41 29.18 -8.76
C ASP A 32 2.45 28.07 -8.95
N LEU A 33 3.46 28.31 -9.78
CA LEU A 33 4.56 27.35 -9.93
C LEU A 33 5.36 27.21 -8.64
N SER A 34 5.57 28.29 -7.87
CA SER A 34 6.22 28.25 -6.55
C SER A 34 5.51 27.30 -5.59
N SER A 35 4.18 27.42 -5.45
CA SER A 35 3.41 26.58 -4.54
C SER A 35 3.44 25.09 -4.95
N ARG A 36 3.46 24.83 -6.26
CA ARG A 36 3.64 23.47 -6.79
C ARG A 36 5.05 22.92 -6.54
N VAL A 37 6.08 23.74 -6.63
CA VAL A 37 7.47 23.36 -6.32
C VAL A 37 7.62 23.04 -4.84
N GLU A 38 7.06 23.85 -3.94
CA GLU A 38 7.04 23.59 -2.50
C GLU A 38 6.31 22.26 -2.17
N SER A 39 5.17 22.03 -2.83
CA SER A 39 4.40 20.79 -2.65
C SER A 39 5.16 19.56 -3.16
N ALA A 40 5.86 19.69 -4.30
CA ALA A 40 6.71 18.64 -4.85
C ALA A 40 7.91 18.34 -3.92
N ALA A 41 8.53 19.37 -3.34
CA ALA A 41 9.62 19.21 -2.39
C ALA A 41 9.17 18.43 -1.15
N ALA A 42 8.03 18.80 -0.55
CA ALA A 42 7.45 18.07 0.59
C ALA A 42 7.14 16.61 0.25
N ALA A 43 6.59 16.35 -0.93
CA ALA A 43 6.31 14.98 -1.39
C ALA A 43 7.60 14.17 -1.60
N LEU A 44 8.69 14.79 -2.08
CA LEU A 44 9.99 14.14 -2.24
C LEU A 44 10.63 13.79 -0.89
N GLU A 45 10.47 14.63 0.14
CA GLU A 45 10.93 14.31 1.49
C GLU A 45 10.20 13.09 2.08
N GLU A 46 8.88 13.02 1.93
CA GLU A 46 8.09 11.86 2.37
C GLU A 46 8.49 10.58 1.62
N LEU A 47 8.69 10.69 0.31
CA LEU A 47 9.16 9.58 -0.53
C LEU A 47 10.56 9.11 -0.14
N ALA A 48 11.47 10.03 0.21
CA ALA A 48 12.80 9.70 0.68
C ALA A 48 12.75 8.96 2.03
N ALA A 49 11.89 9.40 2.97
CA ALA A 49 11.68 8.71 4.24
C ALA A 49 11.11 7.30 4.04
N ALA A 50 10.12 7.15 3.15
CA ALA A 50 9.54 5.85 2.81
C ALA A 50 10.55 4.90 2.15
N LEU A 51 11.49 5.42 1.36
CA LEU A 51 12.59 4.64 0.81
C LEU A 51 13.58 4.16 1.87
N ASP A 52 13.91 5.00 2.85
CA ASP A 52 14.81 4.62 3.94
C ASP A 52 14.19 3.51 4.81
N GLU A 53 12.89 3.65 5.13
CA GLU A 53 12.13 2.60 5.81
C GLU A 53 12.08 1.31 4.98
N SER A 54 11.78 1.40 3.69
CA SER A 54 11.75 0.24 2.79
C SER A 54 13.11 -0.44 2.71
N SER A 55 14.21 0.33 2.65
CA SER A 55 15.58 -0.18 2.64
C SER A 55 15.88 -0.94 3.93
N SER A 56 15.52 -0.36 5.09
CA SER A 56 15.67 -0.98 6.40
C SER A 56 14.90 -2.30 6.52
N VAL A 57 13.64 -2.34 6.08
CA VAL A 57 12.80 -3.54 6.09
C VAL A 57 13.37 -4.62 5.17
N THR A 58 13.84 -4.27 3.97
CA THR A 58 14.48 -5.23 3.06
C THR A 58 15.77 -5.80 3.65
N ALA A 59 16.60 -4.96 4.31
CA ALA A 59 17.82 -5.43 5.00
C ALA A 59 17.50 -6.39 6.15
N HIS A 60 16.54 -6.03 7.01
CA HIS A 60 16.07 -6.89 8.11
C HIS A 60 15.48 -8.21 7.60
N THR A 61 14.78 -8.18 6.45
CA THR A 61 14.25 -9.38 5.80
C THR A 61 15.39 -10.30 5.37
N ALA A 62 16.43 -9.76 4.74
CA ALA A 62 17.60 -10.55 4.32
C ALA A 62 18.30 -11.24 5.52
N GLU A 63 18.47 -10.52 6.63
CA GLU A 63 19.03 -11.09 7.88
C GLU A 63 18.13 -12.19 8.45
N SER A 64 16.82 -11.94 8.53
CA SER A 64 15.83 -12.89 9.05
C SER A 64 15.82 -14.18 8.24
N VAL A 65 15.92 -14.09 6.91
CA VAL A 65 15.99 -15.22 6.00
C VAL A 65 17.27 -16.03 6.20
N ALA A 66 18.42 -15.37 6.40
CA ALA A 66 19.67 -16.06 6.69
C ALA A 66 19.57 -16.87 7.99
N LYS A 67 19.01 -16.27 9.05
CA LYS A 67 18.78 -16.93 10.33
C LYS A 67 17.78 -18.09 10.24
N ALA A 68 16.69 -17.92 9.47
CA ALA A 68 15.72 -18.97 9.23
C ALA A 68 16.33 -20.17 8.49
N SER A 69 17.20 -19.91 7.50
CA SER A 69 17.94 -20.95 6.78
C SER A 69 18.87 -21.73 7.72
N GLU A 70 19.60 -21.04 8.60
CA GLU A 70 20.45 -21.68 9.61
C GLU A 70 19.63 -22.56 10.57
N LEU A 71 18.48 -22.07 11.04
CA LEU A 71 17.58 -22.85 11.90
C LEU A 71 17.05 -24.10 11.20
N ALA A 72 16.70 -24.01 9.92
CA ALA A 72 16.27 -25.16 9.13
C ALA A 72 17.38 -26.22 9.02
N LEU A 73 18.62 -25.80 8.74
CA LEU A 73 19.78 -26.71 8.71
C LEU A 73 20.02 -27.38 10.07
N ASN A 74 19.97 -26.62 11.16
CA ASN A 74 20.14 -27.17 12.50
C ASN A 74 19.04 -28.19 12.85
N ASN A 75 17.79 -27.92 12.47
CA ASN A 75 16.68 -28.85 12.64
C ASN A 75 16.87 -30.13 11.81
N ALA A 76 17.36 -30.02 10.58
CA ALA A 76 17.69 -31.20 9.76
C ALA A 76 18.76 -32.07 10.42
N VAL A 77 19.81 -31.47 10.99
CA VAL A 77 20.86 -32.20 11.72
C VAL A 77 20.32 -32.89 12.97
N VAL A 78 19.42 -32.24 13.71
CA VAL A 78 18.75 -32.85 14.88
C VAL A 78 17.87 -34.03 14.45
N ALA A 79 17.05 -33.86 13.41
CA ALA A 79 16.19 -34.91 12.88
C ALA A 79 17.00 -36.10 12.35
N GLN A 80 18.10 -35.86 11.65
CA GLN A 80 18.99 -36.92 11.18
C GLN A 80 19.59 -37.72 12.34
N ARG A 81 20.05 -37.06 13.41
CA ARG A 81 20.50 -37.74 14.62
C ARG A 81 19.37 -38.53 15.29
N GLY A 82 18.16 -37.98 15.32
CA GLY A 82 16.96 -38.68 15.79
C GLY A 82 16.68 -39.95 15.00
N GLY A 83 16.76 -39.88 13.67
CA GLY A 83 16.64 -41.03 12.78
C GLY A 83 17.67 -42.12 13.04
N GLN A 84 18.93 -41.74 13.30
CA GLN A 84 19.98 -42.70 13.68
C GLN A 84 19.66 -43.40 15.01
N VAL A 85 19.20 -42.66 16.02
CA VAL A 85 18.79 -43.25 17.30
C VAL A 85 17.63 -44.22 17.11
N MET A 86 16.64 -43.88 16.26
CA MET A 86 15.53 -44.81 15.95
C MET A 86 16.05 -46.09 15.27
N ALA A 87 17.02 -45.98 14.35
CA ALA A 87 17.64 -47.13 13.70
C ALA A 87 18.38 -48.05 14.70
N ASP A 88 19.11 -47.47 15.64
CA ASP A 88 19.81 -48.21 16.70
C ASP A 88 18.82 -48.94 17.63
N VAL A 89 17.67 -48.31 17.93
CA VAL A 89 16.59 -48.93 18.71
C VAL A 89 15.98 -50.11 17.96
N VAL A 90 15.72 -49.98 16.65
CA VAL A 90 15.23 -51.10 15.82
C VAL A 90 16.21 -52.27 15.85
N SER A 91 17.50 -52.00 15.66
CA SER A 91 18.54 -53.05 15.72
C SER A 91 18.56 -53.75 17.09
N THR A 92 18.44 -52.99 18.18
CA THR A 92 18.37 -53.56 19.53
C THR A 92 17.14 -54.45 19.71
N MET A 93 15.98 -54.02 19.22
CA MET A 93 14.74 -54.82 19.28
C MET A 93 14.85 -56.11 18.46
N GLU A 94 15.52 -56.08 17.29
CA GLU A 94 15.80 -57.29 16.49
C GLU A 94 16.71 -58.27 17.24
N HIS A 95 17.72 -57.77 17.96
CA HIS A 95 18.56 -58.60 18.83
C HIS A 95 17.79 -59.23 20.00
N ILE A 96 16.86 -58.48 20.61
CA ILE A 96 15.97 -59.01 21.66
C ILE A 96 15.05 -60.08 21.05
N GLN A 97 14.46 -59.82 19.88
CA GLN A 97 13.61 -60.78 19.17
C GLN A 97 14.33 -62.11 18.88
N LEU A 98 15.57 -62.03 18.37
CA LEU A 98 16.43 -63.21 18.15
C LEU A 98 16.72 -63.97 19.45
N SER A 99 16.99 -63.25 20.53
CA SER A 99 17.26 -63.85 21.85
C SER A 99 16.02 -64.53 22.43
N SER A 100 14.85 -63.90 22.33
CA SER A 100 13.56 -64.48 22.72
C SER A 100 13.22 -65.73 21.93
N SER A 101 13.49 -65.75 20.61
CA SER A 101 13.31 -66.95 19.79
C SER A 101 14.18 -68.12 20.28
N LYS A 102 15.45 -67.87 20.63
CA LYS A 102 16.33 -68.91 21.18
C LYS A 102 15.83 -69.42 22.52
N ILE A 103 15.31 -68.55 23.38
CA ILE A 103 14.70 -68.95 24.65
C ILE A 103 13.49 -69.86 24.37
N ASN A 104 12.61 -69.48 23.44
CA ASN A 104 11.45 -70.28 23.06
C ASN A 104 11.85 -71.71 22.58
N ASP A 105 12.93 -71.82 21.80
CA ASP A 105 13.46 -73.12 21.35
C ASP A 105 13.96 -73.95 22.54
N ILE A 106 14.70 -73.35 23.48
CA ILE A 106 15.19 -74.01 24.70
C ILE A 106 14.02 -74.50 25.56
N ILE A 107 12.98 -73.68 25.75
CA ILE A 107 11.78 -74.07 26.49
C ILE A 107 11.06 -75.23 25.79
N GLY A 108 11.05 -75.26 24.45
CA GLY A 108 10.55 -76.41 23.69
C GLY A 108 11.31 -77.71 24.00
N VAL A 109 12.64 -77.65 24.11
CA VAL A 109 13.47 -78.80 24.54
C VAL A 109 13.12 -79.22 25.97
N ILE A 110 12.94 -78.28 26.90
CA ILE A 110 12.59 -78.58 28.30
C ILE A 110 11.22 -79.26 28.41
N ASP A 111 10.21 -78.79 27.66
CA ASP A 111 8.89 -79.45 27.61
C ASP A 111 9.01 -80.88 27.04
N GLY A 112 9.87 -81.07 26.03
CA GLY A 112 10.22 -82.39 25.51
C GLY A 112 10.87 -83.32 26.54
N ILE A 113 11.82 -82.82 27.34
CA ILE A 113 12.47 -83.57 28.43
C ILE A 113 11.44 -83.91 29.52
N ALA A 114 10.57 -82.97 29.89
CA ALA A 114 9.50 -83.20 30.86
C ALA A 114 8.54 -84.29 30.38
N PHE A 115 8.16 -84.27 29.10
CA PHE A 115 7.33 -85.32 28.49
C PHE A 115 8.02 -86.68 28.53
N GLN A 116 9.28 -86.78 28.11
CA GLN A 116 10.06 -88.02 28.15
C GLN A 116 10.18 -88.56 29.59
N THR A 117 10.45 -87.68 30.57
CA THR A 117 10.54 -88.03 31.99
C THR A 117 9.21 -88.57 32.52
N ASN A 118 8.09 -87.96 32.12
CA ASN A 118 6.76 -88.44 32.48
C ASN A 118 6.46 -89.85 31.93
N ILE A 119 6.91 -90.16 30.70
CA ILE A 119 6.78 -91.52 30.12
C ILE A 119 7.69 -92.52 30.83
N LEU A 120 8.95 -92.14 31.11
CA LEU A 120 9.89 -92.97 31.89
C LEU A 120 9.34 -93.30 33.28
N ALA A 121 8.80 -92.31 33.98
CA ALA A 121 8.19 -92.48 35.30
C ALA A 121 6.95 -93.37 35.26
N LEU A 122 6.13 -93.25 34.21
CA LEU A 122 4.99 -94.14 33.99
C LEU A 122 5.45 -95.59 33.79
N ASN A 123 6.44 -95.83 32.94
CA ASN A 123 7.00 -97.16 32.72
C ASN A 123 7.58 -97.76 34.02
N ALA A 124 8.30 -96.95 34.81
CA ALA A 124 8.82 -97.37 36.10
C ALA A 124 7.71 -97.72 37.11
N ALA A 125 6.62 -96.95 37.15
CA ALA A 125 5.47 -97.25 37.99
C ALA A 125 4.78 -98.57 37.61
N VAL A 126 4.70 -98.88 36.31
CA VAL A 126 4.17 -100.15 35.80
C VAL A 126 5.06 -101.32 36.22
N GLU A 127 6.38 -101.20 36.06
CA GLU A 127 7.31 -102.29 36.44
C GLU A 127 7.35 -102.48 37.98
N ALA A 128 7.26 -101.38 38.74
CA ALA A 128 7.14 -101.45 40.19
C ALA A 128 5.85 -102.17 40.64
N ALA A 129 4.72 -101.94 39.97
CA ALA A 129 3.48 -102.67 40.22
C ALA A 129 3.63 -104.17 39.89
N ARG A 130 4.39 -104.50 38.84
CA ARG A 130 4.67 -105.87 38.41
C ARG A 130 5.52 -106.64 39.43
N ALA A 131 6.41 -105.97 40.15
CA ALA A 131 7.23 -106.54 41.22
C ALA A 131 6.47 -106.78 42.55
N GLY A 132 5.19 -106.41 42.62
CA GLY A 132 4.34 -106.63 43.80
C GLY A 132 4.83 -105.88 45.05
N GLU A 133 4.84 -106.56 46.21
CA GLU A 133 5.23 -105.94 47.49
C GLU A 133 6.67 -105.42 47.51
N GLN A 134 7.59 -106.03 46.75
CA GLN A 134 8.99 -105.60 46.68
C GLN A 134 9.17 -104.29 45.88
N GLY A 135 8.20 -103.94 45.03
CA GLY A 135 8.21 -102.74 44.20
C GLY A 135 7.56 -101.51 44.84
N ARG A 136 6.95 -101.63 46.03
CA ARG A 136 6.18 -100.54 46.66
C ARG A 136 6.96 -99.24 46.81
N GLY A 137 8.22 -99.30 47.25
CA GLY A 137 9.08 -98.11 47.38
C GLY A 137 9.37 -97.44 46.03
N PHE A 138 9.64 -98.24 45.00
CA PHE A 138 9.87 -97.74 43.63
C PHE A 138 8.62 -97.13 43.02
N ALA A 139 7.43 -97.67 43.31
CA ALA A 139 6.16 -97.13 42.82
C ALA A 139 5.90 -95.69 43.35
N VAL A 140 6.23 -95.42 44.62
CA VAL A 140 6.10 -94.08 45.21
C VAL A 140 7.05 -93.09 44.54
N VAL A 141 8.32 -93.46 44.37
CA VAL A 141 9.32 -92.61 43.69
C VAL A 141 8.91 -92.33 42.25
N ALA A 142 8.43 -93.35 41.52
CA ALA A 142 7.93 -93.19 40.16
C ALA A 142 6.73 -92.24 40.08
N GLY A 143 5.81 -92.28 41.06
CA GLY A 143 4.71 -91.33 41.19
C GLY A 143 5.17 -89.88 41.39
N GLU A 144 6.15 -89.67 42.28
CA GLU A 144 6.70 -88.34 42.55
C GLU A 144 7.45 -87.76 41.34
N VAL A 145 8.27 -88.59 40.67
CA VAL A 145 8.97 -88.18 39.43
C VAL A 145 7.97 -87.82 38.34
N ARG A 146 6.86 -88.57 38.22
CA ARG A 146 5.79 -88.27 37.27
C ARG A 146 5.11 -86.94 37.58
N SER A 147 4.77 -86.68 38.85
CA SER A 147 4.20 -85.41 39.31
C SER A 147 5.13 -84.24 39.00
N LEU A 148 6.42 -84.38 39.30
CA LEU A 148 7.44 -83.37 39.00
C LEU A 148 7.59 -83.10 37.50
N ALA A 149 7.54 -84.14 36.67
CA ALA A 149 7.58 -84.03 35.23
C ALA A 149 6.36 -83.28 34.67
N GLN A 150 5.15 -83.57 35.18
CA GLN A 150 3.94 -82.83 34.81
C GLN A 150 4.00 -81.36 35.23
N ARG A 151 4.47 -81.06 36.45
CA ARG A 151 4.68 -79.68 36.91
C ARG A 151 5.69 -78.93 36.05
N SER A 152 6.77 -79.60 35.65
CA SER A 152 7.79 -79.02 34.76
C SER A 152 7.23 -78.70 33.37
N ALA A 153 6.40 -79.59 32.80
CA ALA A 153 5.73 -79.35 31.52
C ALA A 153 4.75 -78.18 31.58
N THR A 154 3.97 -78.04 32.67
CA THR A 154 3.08 -76.89 32.86
C THR A 154 3.88 -75.59 32.94
N ALA A 155 4.93 -75.54 33.76
CA ALA A 155 5.79 -74.37 33.89
C ALA A 155 6.48 -74.01 32.56
N ALA A 156 6.93 -75.01 31.80
CA ALA A 156 7.51 -74.79 30.47
C ALA A 156 6.51 -74.13 29.51
N ARG A 157 5.24 -74.58 29.51
CA ARG A 157 4.19 -73.95 28.68
C ARG A 157 3.89 -72.52 29.10
N GLU A 158 3.78 -72.25 30.41
CA GLU A 158 3.55 -70.89 30.93
C GLU A 158 4.68 -69.94 30.50
N ILE A 159 5.95 -70.38 30.60
CA ILE A 159 7.09 -69.59 30.12
C ILE A 159 7.01 -69.38 28.61
N LYS A 160 6.64 -70.42 27.85
CA LYS A 160 6.49 -70.34 26.40
C LYS A 160 5.47 -69.28 25.98
N ASP A 161 4.33 -69.24 26.66
CA ASP A 161 3.27 -68.26 26.39
C ASP A 161 3.74 -66.83 26.70
N LEU A 162 4.46 -66.63 27.81
CA LEU A 162 5.05 -65.32 28.15
C LEU A 162 6.09 -64.85 27.12
N ILE A 163 6.92 -65.77 26.61
CA ILE A 163 7.91 -65.45 25.58
C ILE A 163 7.22 -65.10 24.26
N ASN A 164 6.19 -65.84 23.86
CA ASN A 164 5.41 -65.53 22.66
C ASN A 164 4.71 -64.16 22.75
N ALA A 165 4.13 -63.84 23.91
CA ALA A 165 3.56 -62.52 24.16
C ALA A 165 4.63 -61.42 24.06
N SER A 166 5.80 -61.63 24.67
CA SER A 166 6.92 -60.67 24.61
C SER A 166 7.41 -60.44 23.18
N VAL A 167 7.49 -61.50 22.36
CA VAL A 167 7.80 -61.40 20.91
C VAL A 167 6.75 -60.56 20.18
N GLY A 168 5.46 -60.72 20.50
CA GLY A 168 4.39 -59.89 19.95
C GLY A 168 4.60 -58.41 20.24
N GLU A 169 4.88 -58.06 21.49
CA GLU A 169 5.14 -56.68 21.93
C GLU A 169 6.40 -56.08 21.28
N ILE A 170 7.48 -56.86 21.14
CA ILE A 170 8.70 -56.41 20.46
C ILE A 170 8.41 -56.09 18.99
N ASN A 171 7.67 -56.96 18.28
CA ASN A 171 7.30 -56.71 16.88
C ASN A 171 6.43 -55.45 16.73
N HIS A 172 5.50 -55.22 17.66
CA HIS A 172 4.74 -53.98 17.69
C HIS A 172 5.64 -52.76 17.90
N GLY A 173 6.55 -52.82 18.87
CA GLY A 173 7.52 -51.77 19.15
C GLY A 173 8.42 -51.44 17.94
N VAL A 174 8.91 -52.45 17.22
CA VAL A 174 9.69 -52.27 15.99
C VAL A 174 8.91 -51.46 14.94
N ASN A 175 7.62 -51.78 14.75
CA ASN A 175 6.79 -51.06 13.78
C ASN A 175 6.59 -49.59 14.18
N VAL A 176 6.35 -49.31 15.46
CA VAL A 176 6.20 -47.95 15.97
C VAL A 176 7.48 -47.13 15.79
N VAL A 177 8.64 -47.70 16.16
CA VAL A 177 9.94 -47.02 16.03
C VAL A 177 10.32 -46.81 14.57
N ARG A 178 10.01 -47.77 13.67
CA ARG A 178 10.21 -47.60 12.23
C ARG A 178 9.35 -46.46 11.68
N GLY A 179 8.10 -46.35 12.13
CA GLY A 179 7.24 -45.20 11.82
C GLY A 179 7.86 -43.88 12.26
N ALA A 180 8.34 -43.80 13.51
CA ALA A 180 9.03 -42.62 14.02
C ALA A 180 10.31 -42.28 13.23
N GLY A 181 11.04 -43.30 12.76
CA GLY A 181 12.20 -43.11 11.88
C GLY A 181 11.83 -42.48 10.53
N ASN A 182 10.70 -42.89 9.94
CA ASN A 182 10.18 -42.28 8.70
C ASN A 182 9.78 -40.82 8.91
N GLU A 183 9.09 -40.50 10.01
CA GLU A 183 8.74 -39.12 10.37
C GLU A 183 9.97 -38.22 10.53
N MET A 184 11.06 -38.74 11.13
CA MET A 184 12.33 -38.01 11.19
C MET A 184 12.90 -37.71 9.79
N GLN A 185 12.79 -38.65 8.85
CA GLN A 185 13.23 -38.45 7.47
C GLN A 185 12.37 -37.43 6.71
N GLU A 186 11.07 -37.37 7.00
CA GLU A 186 10.19 -36.32 6.48
C GLU A 186 10.59 -34.94 7.02
N ILE A 187 10.93 -34.83 8.31
CA ILE A 187 11.44 -33.57 8.88
C ILE A 187 12.70 -33.10 8.16
N VAL A 188 13.65 -34.00 7.87
CA VAL A 188 14.87 -33.66 7.10
C VAL A 188 14.52 -33.11 5.72
N THR A 189 13.60 -33.79 5.01
CA THR A 189 13.14 -33.36 3.68
C THR A 189 12.47 -31.98 3.73
N ASN A 190 11.58 -31.78 4.70
CA ASN A 190 10.87 -30.51 4.87
C ASN A 190 11.81 -29.37 5.25
N ALA A 191 12.85 -29.64 6.07
CA ALA A 191 13.87 -28.66 6.37
C ALA A 191 14.67 -28.23 5.12
N ASP A 192 14.94 -29.15 4.19
CA ASP A 192 15.57 -28.80 2.92
C ASP A 192 14.64 -27.94 2.03
N HIS A 193 13.35 -28.25 1.97
CA HIS A 193 12.38 -27.40 1.27
C HIS A 193 12.32 -25.99 1.87
N VAL A 194 12.32 -25.85 3.20
CA VAL A 194 12.36 -24.54 3.86
C VAL A 194 13.65 -23.79 3.48
N ARG A 195 14.81 -24.46 3.45
CA ARG A 195 16.07 -23.87 3.01
C ARG A 195 15.98 -23.33 1.58
N GLN A 196 15.43 -24.12 0.64
CA GLN A 196 15.24 -23.70 -0.75
C GLN A 196 14.34 -22.46 -0.86
N LEU A 197 13.23 -22.43 -0.11
CA LEU A 197 12.35 -21.26 -0.05
C LEU A 197 13.07 -20.02 0.49
N MET A 198 13.88 -20.18 1.54
CA MET A 198 14.69 -19.09 2.09
C MET A 198 15.71 -18.57 1.07
N GLU A 199 16.30 -19.42 0.24
CA GLU A 199 17.20 -18.98 -0.84
C GLU A 199 16.48 -18.14 -1.89
N GLU A 200 15.23 -18.49 -2.23
CA GLU A 200 14.40 -17.70 -3.13
C GLU A 200 14.03 -16.33 -2.53
N VAL A 201 13.65 -16.28 -1.25
CA VAL A 201 13.35 -15.01 -0.56
C VAL A 201 14.61 -14.15 -0.46
N ALA A 202 15.78 -14.73 -0.18
CA ALA A 202 17.05 -14.01 -0.15
C ALA A 202 17.40 -13.41 -1.52
N ARG A 203 17.11 -14.12 -2.61
CA ARG A 203 17.27 -13.60 -3.97
C ARG A 203 16.32 -12.41 -4.20
N ALA A 204 15.04 -12.56 -3.87
CA ALA A 204 14.06 -11.49 -4.02
C ALA A 204 14.41 -10.25 -3.19
N ALA A 205 14.89 -10.42 -1.96
CA ALA A 205 15.33 -9.31 -1.11
C ALA A 205 16.53 -8.56 -1.72
N ARG A 206 17.49 -9.26 -2.34
CA ARG A 206 18.60 -8.63 -3.07
C ARG A 206 18.12 -7.85 -4.28
N GLU A 207 17.21 -8.40 -5.06
CA GLU A 207 16.61 -7.71 -6.21
C GLU A 207 15.83 -6.47 -5.77
N GLN A 208 15.07 -6.57 -4.67
CA GLN A 208 14.34 -5.44 -4.09
C GLN A 208 15.29 -4.35 -3.61
N SER A 209 16.39 -4.70 -2.95
CA SER A 209 17.41 -3.74 -2.52
C SER A 209 18.02 -2.97 -3.70
N GLN A 210 18.30 -3.67 -4.81
CA GLN A 210 18.75 -3.01 -6.05
C GLN A 210 17.69 -2.08 -6.63
N GLY A 211 16.41 -2.49 -6.62
CA GLY A 211 15.28 -1.66 -7.06
C GLY A 211 15.15 -0.40 -6.20
N ILE A 212 15.24 -0.52 -4.88
CA ILE A 212 15.21 0.62 -3.95
C ILE A 212 16.36 1.59 -4.23
N ALA A 213 17.57 1.10 -4.47
CA ALA A 213 18.71 1.95 -4.83
C ALA A 213 18.48 2.72 -6.15
N GLN A 214 17.86 2.09 -7.14
CA GLN A 214 17.49 2.77 -8.40
C GLN A 214 16.43 3.86 -8.18
N ILE A 215 15.41 3.59 -7.37
CA ILE A 215 14.39 4.60 -7.04
C ILE A 215 15.05 5.75 -6.27
N GLY A 216 15.97 5.47 -5.36
CA GLY A 216 16.74 6.49 -4.64
C GLY A 216 17.50 7.43 -5.58
N MET A 217 18.17 6.91 -6.61
CA MET A 217 18.81 7.73 -7.64
C MET A 217 17.81 8.58 -8.44
N ALA A 218 16.62 8.03 -8.74
CA ALA A 218 15.58 8.77 -9.44
C ALA A 218 15.02 9.93 -8.60
N ILE A 219 14.83 9.72 -7.29
CA ILE A 219 14.42 10.77 -6.35
C ILE A 219 15.46 11.89 -6.28
N GLN A 220 16.75 11.56 -6.20
CA GLN A 220 17.81 12.58 -6.24
C GLN A 220 17.76 13.42 -7.51
N GLY A 221 17.45 12.81 -8.66
CA GLY A 221 17.23 13.55 -9.91
C GLY A 221 16.01 14.48 -9.87
N LEU A 222 14.91 14.03 -9.27
CA LEU A 222 13.70 14.83 -9.08
C LEU A 222 13.92 15.99 -8.11
N ASP A 223 14.68 15.79 -7.02
CA ASP A 223 15.06 16.83 -6.08
C ASP A 223 15.88 17.92 -6.78
N GLN A 224 16.89 17.53 -7.55
CA GLN A 224 17.69 18.48 -8.33
C GLN A 224 16.83 19.28 -9.33
N SER A 225 15.89 18.64 -10.02
CA SER A 225 14.95 19.32 -10.91
C SER A 225 14.00 20.25 -10.16
N THR A 226 13.56 19.87 -8.97
CA THR A 226 12.68 20.69 -8.11
C THR A 226 13.41 21.95 -7.64
N GLN A 227 14.66 21.84 -7.22
CA GLN A 227 15.49 22.99 -6.85
C GLN A 227 15.79 23.91 -8.04
N ALA A 228 16.04 23.34 -9.22
CA ALA A 228 16.19 24.13 -10.45
C ALA A 228 14.90 24.89 -10.80
N ASN A 229 13.74 24.24 -10.63
CA ASN A 229 12.44 24.89 -10.82
C ASN A 229 12.20 26.02 -9.81
N ALA A 230 12.58 25.83 -8.53
CA ALA A 230 12.50 26.89 -7.53
C ALA A 230 13.31 28.12 -7.95
N SER A 231 14.56 27.90 -8.38
CA SER A 231 15.43 28.97 -8.87
C SER A 231 14.85 29.68 -10.10
N LEU A 232 14.29 28.91 -11.04
CA LEU A 232 13.67 29.45 -12.25
C LEU A 232 12.42 30.27 -11.93
N VAL A 233 11.63 29.85 -10.95
CA VAL A 233 10.45 30.59 -10.46
C VAL A 233 10.87 31.94 -9.90
N GLU A 234 11.89 31.98 -9.04
CA GLU A 234 12.42 33.22 -8.47
C GLU A 234 12.93 34.17 -9.58
N GLU A 235 13.70 33.65 -10.53
CA GLU A 235 14.22 34.43 -11.66
C GLU A 235 13.08 34.97 -12.54
N THR A 236 12.07 34.14 -12.82
CA THR A 236 10.90 34.52 -13.64
C THR A 236 10.07 35.60 -12.94
N ALA A 237 9.83 35.46 -11.63
CA ALA A 237 9.11 36.46 -10.85
C ALA A 237 9.86 37.80 -10.81
N ALA A 238 11.18 37.77 -10.61
CA ALA A 238 12.02 38.97 -10.63
C ALA A 238 12.05 39.65 -12.01
N ALA A 239 12.16 38.87 -13.08
CA ALA A 239 12.13 39.37 -14.46
C ALA A 239 10.78 40.02 -14.79
N ALA A 240 9.66 39.38 -14.42
CA ALA A 240 8.33 39.92 -14.61
C ALA A 240 8.13 41.24 -13.84
N SER A 241 8.58 41.31 -12.58
CA SER A 241 8.52 42.55 -11.79
C SER A 241 9.34 43.69 -12.42
N SER A 242 10.55 43.38 -12.91
CA SER A 242 11.41 44.34 -13.61
C SER A 242 10.78 44.86 -14.91
N GLN A 243 10.18 43.97 -15.71
CA GLN A 243 9.46 44.32 -16.95
C GLN A 243 8.23 45.18 -16.67
N GLN A 244 7.45 44.83 -15.64
CA GLN A 244 6.31 45.62 -15.19
C GLN A 244 6.74 47.04 -14.80
N ALA A 245 7.80 47.16 -13.99
CA ALA A 245 8.33 48.46 -13.57
C ALA A 245 8.86 49.28 -14.75
N ALA A 246 9.52 48.64 -15.73
CA ALA A 246 9.97 49.31 -16.95
C ALA A 246 8.80 49.83 -17.80
N ALA A 247 7.74 49.04 -17.94
CA ALA A 247 6.54 49.43 -18.68
C ALA A 247 5.78 50.57 -18.00
N ILE A 248 5.66 50.57 -16.67
CA ILE A 248 5.09 51.69 -15.89
C ILE A 248 5.91 52.98 -16.12
N ARG A 249 7.26 52.88 -16.08
CA ARG A 249 8.13 54.04 -16.38
C ARG A 249 7.96 54.54 -17.80
N MET A 250 7.86 53.65 -18.80
CA MET A 250 7.61 54.03 -20.19
C MET A 250 6.27 54.75 -20.35
N ALA A 251 5.20 54.22 -19.76
CA ALA A 251 3.90 54.87 -19.77
C ALA A 251 3.96 56.28 -19.14
N ALA A 252 4.62 56.43 -18.00
CA ALA A 252 4.77 57.73 -17.32
C ALA A 252 5.57 58.76 -18.15
N MET A 253 6.67 58.35 -18.80
CA MET A 253 7.46 59.25 -19.67
C MET A 253 6.67 59.73 -20.89
N VAL A 254 5.80 58.87 -21.42
CA VAL A 254 4.98 59.18 -22.60
C VAL A 254 3.78 60.06 -22.23
N ASP A 255 3.27 59.95 -21.00
CA ASP A 255 2.17 60.78 -20.48
C ASP A 255 2.56 62.26 -20.31
N GLU A 256 3.86 62.56 -20.20
CA GLU A 256 4.40 63.93 -20.16
C GLU A 256 4.28 64.67 -21.51
N PHE A 257 4.12 63.94 -22.63
CA PHE A 257 3.89 64.53 -23.94
C PHE A 257 2.48 65.12 -24.04
N ARG A 258 2.36 66.42 -23.79
CA ARG A 258 1.12 67.19 -24.02
C ARG A 258 0.81 67.31 -25.51
N LEU A 259 -0.03 66.41 -26.02
CA LEU A 259 -0.51 66.43 -27.40
C LEU A 259 -1.63 67.49 -27.59
N PRO A 260 -1.50 68.45 -28.53
CA PRO A 260 -2.58 69.38 -28.87
C PRO A 260 -3.77 68.61 -29.45
N GLY A 261 -4.95 68.75 -28.84
CA GLY A 261 -6.17 68.04 -29.25
C GLY A 261 -6.34 66.65 -28.63
N GLY A 262 -5.72 66.39 -27.48
CA GLY A 262 -6.01 65.22 -26.66
C GLY A 262 -7.48 65.20 -26.24
N VAL A 263 -8.23 64.23 -26.77
CA VAL A 263 -9.41 63.73 -26.09
C VAL A 263 -8.90 63.18 -24.78
N SER A 264 -9.08 63.93 -23.70
CA SER A 264 -8.95 63.41 -22.35
C SER A 264 -9.87 62.20 -22.28
N SER A 265 -9.31 60.99 -22.30
CA SER A 265 -10.04 59.76 -22.02
C SER A 265 -10.27 59.57 -20.54
N SER A 266 -10.40 60.67 -19.78
CA SER A 266 -11.33 60.70 -18.67
C SER A 266 -12.73 60.79 -19.26
N SER A 267 -13.23 59.68 -19.81
CA SER A 267 -14.67 59.52 -19.99
C SER A 267 -15.30 59.30 -18.62
N LYS A 268 -15.30 60.33 -17.77
CA LYS A 268 -16.45 60.56 -16.90
C LYS A 268 -17.58 61.05 -17.80
N VAL A 269 -18.12 60.12 -18.59
CA VAL A 269 -19.51 60.22 -19.00
C VAL A 269 -20.28 60.01 -17.71
N GLU A 270 -21.18 60.94 -17.40
CA GLU A 270 -22.07 60.85 -16.26
C GLU A 270 -22.65 59.43 -16.12
N GLY A 271 -22.24 58.73 -15.07
CA GLY A 271 -23.03 57.66 -14.44
C GLY A 271 -22.57 56.21 -14.57
N LEU A 272 -21.56 55.83 -15.37
CA LEU A 272 -21.22 54.40 -15.56
C LEU A 272 -19.73 54.09 -15.41
N ASP A 273 -19.39 53.39 -14.34
CA ASP A 273 -18.07 52.83 -14.09
C ASP A 273 -18.02 51.34 -14.49
N MET A 274 -17.63 51.07 -15.73
CA MET A 274 -17.51 49.72 -16.26
C MET A 274 -16.40 48.91 -15.58
N ASP A 275 -15.38 49.57 -15.03
CA ASP A 275 -14.30 48.89 -14.30
C ASP A 275 -14.82 48.36 -12.97
N ALA A 276 -15.67 49.12 -12.28
CA ALA A 276 -16.35 48.66 -11.07
C ALA A 276 -17.19 47.39 -11.32
N PHE A 277 -17.86 47.27 -12.48
CA PHE A 277 -18.62 46.07 -12.83
C PHE A 277 -17.71 44.87 -13.11
N ILE A 278 -16.60 45.06 -13.82
CA ILE A 278 -15.62 43.99 -14.10
C ILE A 278 -15.02 43.47 -12.79
N ASP A 279 -14.60 44.38 -11.90
CA ASP A 279 -13.99 44.02 -10.63
C ASP A 279 -14.97 43.32 -9.70
N ALA A 280 -16.23 43.77 -9.65
CA ALA A 280 -17.27 43.09 -8.88
C ALA A 280 -17.47 41.62 -9.31
N HIS A 281 -17.37 41.32 -10.61
CA HIS A 281 -17.50 39.95 -11.13
C HIS A 281 -16.26 39.10 -10.87
N ARG A 282 -15.05 39.68 -10.90
CA ARG A 282 -13.82 38.99 -10.51
C ARG A 282 -13.79 38.65 -9.03
N GLN A 283 -14.27 39.56 -8.17
CA GLN A 283 -14.28 39.39 -6.72
C GLN A 283 -15.23 38.28 -6.24
N TRP A 284 -16.20 37.86 -7.04
CA TRP A 284 -17.10 36.76 -6.66
C TRP A 284 -16.37 35.43 -6.46
N LYS A 285 -15.28 35.16 -7.18
CA LYS A 285 -14.45 33.97 -6.93
C LYS A 285 -13.86 34.00 -5.52
N VAL A 286 -13.40 35.17 -5.08
CA VAL A 286 -12.82 35.37 -3.75
C VAL A 286 -13.90 35.16 -2.69
N LYS A 287 -15.07 35.79 -2.83
CA LYS A 287 -16.19 35.64 -1.90
C LYS A 287 -16.66 34.20 -1.74
N LEU A 288 -16.72 33.43 -2.84
CA LEU A 288 -17.11 32.02 -2.77
C LEU A 288 -16.05 31.16 -2.09
N ARG A 289 -14.76 31.45 -2.29
CA ARG A 289 -13.66 30.77 -1.57
C ARG A 289 -13.64 31.11 -0.09
N GLU A 290 -13.82 32.38 0.26
CA GLU A 290 -13.95 32.81 1.66
C GLU A 290 -15.13 32.12 2.34
N ALA A 291 -16.26 31.93 1.64
CA ALA A 291 -17.40 31.18 2.18
C ALA A 291 -17.10 29.68 2.36
N ILE A 292 -16.29 29.06 1.50
CA ILE A 292 -15.81 27.67 1.65
C ILE A 292 -14.91 27.56 2.88
N GLU A 293 -13.97 28.48 3.05
CA GLU A 293 -12.99 28.50 4.15
C GLU A 293 -13.67 28.76 5.51
N ASN A 294 -14.53 29.77 5.57
CA ASN A 294 -15.25 30.16 6.79
C ASN A 294 -16.48 29.29 7.08
N ARG A 295 -16.88 28.42 6.13
CA ARG A 295 -18.10 27.58 6.19
C ARG A 295 -19.38 28.40 6.34
N ASP A 296 -19.38 29.59 5.74
CA ASP A 296 -20.51 30.50 5.76
C ASP A 296 -21.58 30.09 4.74
N LYS A 297 -22.84 30.41 5.06
CA LYS A 297 -23.93 30.27 4.09
C LYS A 297 -23.89 31.43 3.11
N VAL A 298 -24.01 31.11 1.83
CA VAL A 298 -24.13 32.10 0.75
C VAL A 298 -25.60 32.29 0.42
N ASP A 299 -26.04 33.54 0.24
CA ASP A 299 -27.41 33.83 -0.20
C ASP A 299 -27.59 33.44 -1.69
N THR A 300 -28.03 32.21 -1.91
CA THR A 300 -28.26 31.63 -3.25
C THR A 300 -29.43 32.28 -3.97
N GLU A 301 -30.45 32.75 -3.24
CA GLU A 301 -31.66 33.33 -3.82
C GLU A 301 -31.34 34.67 -4.48
N THR A 302 -30.55 35.51 -3.81
CA THR A 302 -30.10 36.78 -4.39
C THR A 302 -29.02 36.57 -5.44
N LEU A 303 -28.12 35.59 -5.27
CA LEU A 303 -27.02 35.36 -6.21
C LEU A 303 -27.49 34.81 -7.58
N LYS A 304 -28.54 33.97 -7.61
CA LYS A 304 -29.08 33.44 -8.87
C LYS A 304 -29.79 34.48 -9.72
N ARG A 305 -30.17 35.59 -9.10
CA ARG A 305 -30.89 36.70 -9.72
C ARG A 305 -29.92 37.67 -10.37
N ASP A 306 -29.97 37.73 -11.70
CA ASP A 306 -29.15 38.62 -12.53
C ASP A 306 -29.67 40.07 -12.56
N ASP A 307 -30.73 40.40 -11.81
CA ASP A 307 -31.28 41.76 -11.66
C ASP A 307 -30.90 42.43 -10.33
N CYS A 308 -30.32 41.69 -9.38
CA CYS A 308 -30.02 42.21 -8.04
C CYS A 308 -28.67 42.92 -7.91
N CYS A 309 -27.71 42.64 -8.80
CA CYS A 309 -26.38 43.25 -8.76
C CYS A 309 -26.37 44.62 -9.47
N ALA A 310 -25.36 45.45 -9.22
CA ALA A 310 -25.27 46.80 -9.80
C ALA A 310 -25.27 46.80 -11.35
N LEU A 311 -24.62 45.80 -11.97
CA LEU A 311 -24.65 45.61 -13.41
C LEU A 311 -26.05 45.17 -13.88
N GLY A 312 -26.70 44.25 -13.17
CA GLY A 312 -28.07 43.80 -13.44
C GLY A 312 -29.09 44.93 -13.40
N GLN A 313 -29.04 45.77 -12.36
CA GLN A 313 -29.89 46.95 -12.22
C GLN A 313 -29.71 47.92 -13.39
N TRP A 314 -28.48 48.06 -13.90
CA TRP A 314 -28.23 48.87 -15.08
C TRP A 314 -28.74 48.20 -16.36
N ILE A 315 -28.43 46.91 -16.57
CA ILE A 315 -28.85 46.13 -17.73
C ILE A 315 -30.37 46.22 -17.89
N TYR A 316 -31.14 45.92 -16.85
CA TYR A 316 -32.61 45.93 -16.87
C TYR A 316 -33.22 47.34 -16.69
N GLY A 317 -32.39 48.37 -16.57
CA GLY A 317 -32.80 49.78 -16.41
C GLY A 317 -32.42 50.62 -17.63
N ASP A 318 -31.45 51.50 -17.46
CA ASP A 318 -31.00 52.42 -18.51
C ASP A 318 -30.24 51.73 -19.64
N GLY A 319 -29.59 50.60 -19.36
CA GLY A 319 -28.87 49.79 -20.35
C GLY A 319 -29.79 49.27 -21.45
N GLU A 320 -30.88 48.59 -21.08
CA GLU A 320 -31.86 48.06 -22.04
C GLU A 320 -32.55 49.20 -22.82
N ARG A 321 -32.93 50.29 -22.15
CA ARG A 321 -33.57 51.44 -22.80
C ARG A 321 -32.68 52.10 -23.86
N ARG A 322 -31.37 52.20 -23.61
CA ARG A 322 -30.43 52.91 -24.49
C ARG A 322 -29.79 52.00 -25.53
N PHE A 323 -29.60 50.72 -25.21
CA PHE A 323 -28.74 49.83 -25.99
C PHE A 323 -29.36 48.46 -26.31
N GLY A 324 -30.61 48.19 -25.91
CA GLY A 324 -31.27 46.89 -26.07
C GLY A 324 -31.26 46.29 -27.49
N GLY A 325 -31.24 47.14 -28.52
CA GLY A 325 -31.20 46.70 -29.92
C GLY A 325 -29.80 46.34 -30.46
N ARG A 326 -28.73 46.49 -29.67
CA ARG A 326 -27.36 46.22 -30.12
C ARG A 326 -26.99 44.74 -29.89
N PRO A 327 -26.40 44.04 -30.87
CA PRO A 327 -25.96 42.65 -30.69
C PRO A 327 -25.00 42.46 -29.50
N SER A 328 -24.12 43.42 -29.25
CA SER A 328 -23.20 43.39 -28.10
C SER A 328 -23.89 43.57 -26.74
N PHE A 329 -25.05 44.22 -26.69
CA PHE A 329 -25.87 44.31 -25.47
C PHE A 329 -26.58 42.98 -25.19
N VAL A 330 -27.11 42.33 -26.24
CA VAL A 330 -27.75 41.01 -26.12
C VAL A 330 -26.74 39.96 -25.64
N ASP A 331 -25.51 40.00 -26.15
CA ASP A 331 -24.43 39.11 -25.68
C ASP A 331 -24.06 39.41 -24.22
N LEU A 332 -23.94 40.68 -23.82
CA LEU A 332 -23.70 41.06 -22.42
C LEU A 332 -24.75 40.51 -21.47
N LEU A 333 -26.03 40.68 -21.81
CA LEU A 333 -27.15 40.14 -21.03
C LEU A 333 -27.05 38.60 -20.92
N SER A 334 -26.73 37.92 -22.02
CA SER A 334 -26.59 36.46 -22.05
C SER A 334 -25.45 35.96 -21.16
N GLN A 335 -24.24 36.52 -21.30
CA GLN A 335 -23.09 36.12 -20.49
C GLN A 335 -23.28 36.46 -19.01
N HIS A 336 -23.91 37.60 -18.71
CA HIS A 336 -24.23 38.01 -17.35
C HIS A 336 -25.18 37.02 -16.66
N ARG A 337 -26.25 36.62 -17.35
CA ARG A 337 -27.19 35.62 -16.84
C ARG A 337 -26.52 34.27 -16.61
N ASP A 338 -25.64 33.85 -17.53
CA ASP A 338 -24.91 32.59 -17.39
C ASP A 338 -23.99 32.59 -16.16
N PHE A 339 -23.29 33.70 -15.93
CA PHE A 339 -22.48 33.88 -14.72
C PHE A 339 -23.29 33.69 -13.44
N HIS A 340 -24.43 34.37 -13.30
CA HIS A 340 -25.28 34.28 -12.11
C HIS A 340 -25.86 32.86 -11.90
N ARG A 341 -26.24 32.18 -12.98
CA ARG A 341 -26.70 30.79 -12.95
C ARG A 341 -25.62 29.85 -12.42
N VAL A 342 -24.39 29.98 -12.92
CA VAL A 342 -23.27 29.11 -12.54
C VAL A 342 -22.75 29.43 -11.13
N ALA A 343 -22.61 30.71 -10.79
CA ALA A 343 -22.23 31.15 -9.45
C ALA A 343 -23.24 30.69 -8.39
N GLY A 344 -24.54 30.77 -8.70
CA GLY A 344 -25.60 30.23 -7.85
C GLY A 344 -25.50 28.72 -7.64
N GLY A 345 -25.10 27.96 -8.67
CA GLY A 345 -24.86 26.51 -8.54
C GLY A 345 -23.69 26.19 -7.61
N VAL A 346 -22.59 26.95 -7.66
CA VAL A 346 -21.47 26.80 -6.71
C VAL A 346 -21.93 27.11 -5.28
N ALA A 347 -22.70 28.19 -5.10
CA ALA A 347 -23.23 28.56 -3.79
C ALA A 347 -24.19 27.50 -3.20
N GLU A 348 -24.94 26.76 -4.03
CA GLU A 348 -25.73 25.61 -3.58
C GLU A 348 -24.87 24.46 -3.06
N ILE A 349 -23.74 24.18 -3.72
CA ILE A 349 -22.79 23.15 -3.29
C ILE A 349 -22.18 23.54 -1.94
N ILE A 350 -21.84 24.81 -1.75
CA ILE A 350 -21.35 25.37 -0.47
C ILE A 350 -22.42 25.23 0.62
N ASN A 351 -23.66 25.64 0.34
CA ASN A 351 -24.77 25.54 1.31
C ASN A 351 -25.15 24.09 1.66
N ALA A 352 -24.87 23.14 0.76
CA ALA A 352 -24.99 21.70 1.00
C ALA A 352 -23.80 21.11 1.78
N GLN A 353 -22.86 21.94 2.24
CA GLN A 353 -21.64 21.56 2.98
C GLN A 353 -20.69 20.63 2.21
N ARG A 354 -20.75 20.64 0.87
CA ARG A 354 -19.88 19.85 0.00
C ARG A 354 -18.65 20.68 -0.43
N PHE A 355 -17.79 21.01 0.53
CA PHE A 355 -16.71 22.00 0.34
C PHE A 355 -15.64 21.58 -0.68
N ILE A 356 -15.30 20.28 -0.75
CA ILE A 356 -14.33 19.77 -1.74
C ILE A 356 -14.89 19.96 -3.17
N ASP A 357 -16.13 19.54 -3.39
CA ASP A 357 -16.81 19.70 -4.68
C ASP A 357 -16.99 21.19 -5.06
N ALA A 358 -17.15 22.07 -4.06
CA ALA A 358 -17.25 23.50 -4.28
C ALA A 358 -15.89 24.11 -4.71
N GLU A 359 -14.78 23.69 -4.10
CA GLU A 359 -13.44 24.16 -4.50
C GLU A 359 -13.08 23.64 -5.89
N ASP A 360 -13.41 22.38 -6.20
CA ASP A 360 -13.26 21.81 -7.54
C ASP A 360 -14.09 22.57 -8.59
N ALA A 361 -15.30 23.01 -8.24
CA ALA A 361 -16.14 23.82 -9.13
C ALA A 361 -15.56 25.22 -9.41
N LEU A 362 -14.67 25.74 -8.57
CA LEU A 362 -13.98 27.03 -8.71
C LEU A 362 -12.61 26.94 -9.41
N ALA A 363 -12.14 25.72 -9.71
CA ALA A 363 -10.88 25.48 -10.38
C ALA A 363 -10.80 26.10 -11.79
N PRO A 364 -9.59 26.32 -12.34
CA PRO A 364 -9.43 26.78 -13.72
C PRO A 364 -10.08 25.82 -14.72
N GLY A 365 -10.75 26.36 -15.75
CA GLY A 365 -11.37 25.56 -16.83
C GLY A 365 -12.77 25.04 -16.54
N THR A 366 -13.30 25.24 -15.33
CA THR A 366 -14.67 24.87 -14.96
C THR A 366 -15.71 25.81 -15.59
N PRO A 367 -17.01 25.45 -15.55
CA PRO A 367 -18.08 26.34 -15.98
C PRO A 367 -18.02 27.71 -15.30
N PHE A 368 -17.67 27.78 -14.01
CA PHE A 368 -17.58 29.05 -13.27
C PHE A 368 -16.43 29.92 -13.77
N SER A 369 -15.23 29.33 -13.92
CA SER A 369 -14.06 30.01 -14.49
C SER A 369 -14.35 30.54 -15.89
N ASN A 370 -15.06 29.78 -16.72
CA ASN A 370 -15.38 30.17 -18.08
C ASN A 370 -16.44 31.28 -18.13
N ALA A 371 -17.53 31.17 -17.35
CA ALA A 371 -18.56 32.20 -17.28
C ALA A 371 -18.01 33.54 -16.77
N THR A 372 -17.11 33.50 -15.77
CA THR A 372 -16.41 34.71 -15.27
C THR A 372 -15.56 35.35 -16.36
N ARG A 373 -14.82 34.55 -17.14
CA ARG A 373 -14.00 35.06 -18.24
C ARG A 373 -14.87 35.68 -19.34
N SER A 374 -15.98 35.02 -19.70
CA SER A 374 -16.90 35.48 -20.74
C SER A 374 -17.56 36.82 -20.38
N VAL A 375 -18.11 36.97 -19.17
CA VAL A 375 -18.75 38.22 -18.76
C VAL A 375 -17.75 39.38 -18.68
N VAL A 376 -16.54 39.15 -18.15
CA VAL A 376 -15.47 40.16 -18.11
C VAL A 376 -15.01 40.56 -19.51
N HIS A 377 -14.90 39.59 -20.42
CA HIS A 377 -14.51 39.84 -21.80
C HIS A 377 -15.55 40.70 -22.53
N VAL A 378 -16.84 40.37 -22.38
CA VAL A 378 -17.91 41.15 -23.01
C VAL A 378 -18.00 42.54 -22.40
N LEU A 379 -17.90 42.70 -21.09
CA LEU A 379 -17.83 44.01 -20.42
C LEU A 379 -16.67 44.86 -20.94
N SER A 380 -15.48 44.27 -21.11
CA SER A 380 -14.30 44.96 -21.65
C SER A 380 -14.49 45.37 -23.12
N THR A 381 -15.22 44.57 -23.89
CA THR A 381 -15.55 44.87 -25.30
C THR A 381 -16.60 45.97 -25.40
N VAL A 382 -17.64 45.91 -24.58
CA VAL A 382 -18.69 46.93 -24.47
C VAL A 382 -18.09 48.27 -23.99
N LYS A 383 -17.17 48.26 -23.03
CA LYS A 383 -16.38 49.44 -22.60
C LYS A 383 -15.64 50.08 -23.78
N ARG A 384 -14.95 49.28 -24.60
CA ARG A 384 -14.22 49.78 -25.79
C ARG A 384 -15.14 50.34 -26.88
N MET A 385 -16.40 49.91 -26.92
CA MET A 385 -17.42 50.39 -27.85
C MET A 385 -18.14 51.67 -27.39
N GLY A 386 -17.79 52.21 -26.22
CA GLY A 386 -18.29 53.51 -25.73
C GLY A 386 -19.74 53.49 -25.25
N PHE A 387 -20.13 52.43 -24.54
CA PHE A 387 -21.43 52.32 -23.87
C PHE A 387 -21.55 53.23 -22.64
#